data_AF-A0A8I0MSE9-F1
#
_entry.id   AF-A0A8I0MSE9-F1
#
_cell.length_a   1.000
_cell.length_b   1.000
_cell.length_c   1.000
_cell.angle_alpha   90.00
_cell.angle_beta   90.00
_cell.angle_gamma   90.00
#
_symmetry.space_group_name_H-M   'P 1'
#
loop_
_entity.id
_entity.type
_entity.pdbx_description
1 polymer ?
#
loop_
_entity_poly.entity_id
_entity_poly.type
_entity_poly.pdbx_seq_one_letter_code
_entity_poly.pdbx_strand_id
1 'polypeptide(L)'
;MSTPLFRQATPADVNRCYEIETLAYEGDEAATREKIATRIQRYPQGFICMESDDEVAGFINAGCAWEVVMSDEAFKELVVHDPDAPNAVIMSVV
;
A
#
# COMPACT_ATOMS: atom_id res chain seq x y z
N MET A 1 -14.78 -20.19 8.27
CA MET A 1 -13.93 -19.07 7.84
C MET A 1 -14.37 -17.85 8.61
N SER A 2 -13.45 -17.21 9.31
CA SER A 2 -13.68 -15.95 10.01
C SER A 2 -14.00 -14.86 8.97
N THR A 3 -14.84 -13.89 9.34
CA THR A 3 -15.13 -12.74 8.46
C THR A 3 -13.88 -11.85 8.42
N PRO A 4 -13.33 -11.50 7.24
CA PRO A 4 -12.15 -10.66 7.15
C PRO A 4 -12.47 -9.23 7.65
N LEU A 5 -11.53 -8.65 8.39
CA LEU A 5 -11.59 -7.27 8.86
C LEU A 5 -10.72 -6.38 7.96
N PHE A 6 -11.24 -5.25 7.52
CA PHE A 6 -10.48 -4.24 6.78
C PHE A 6 -10.19 -3.05 7.68
N ARG A 7 -8.91 -2.67 7.77
CA ARG A 7 -8.46 -1.53 8.59
C ARG A 7 -7.29 -0.81 7.94
N GLN A 8 -7.06 0.43 8.35
CA GLN A 8 -5.83 1.13 7.99
C GLN A 8 -4.63 0.38 8.57
N ALA A 9 -3.54 0.36 7.78
CA ALA A 9 -2.27 -0.16 8.23
C ALA A 9 -1.67 0.73 9.32
N THR A 10 -0.91 0.10 10.20
CA THR A 10 -0.14 0.73 11.27
C THR A 10 1.34 0.45 11.07
N PRO A 11 2.26 1.21 11.71
CA PRO A 11 3.69 0.92 11.63
C PRO A 11 4.08 -0.51 12.05
N ALA A 12 3.25 -1.20 12.86
CA ALA A 12 3.47 -2.58 13.25
C ALA A 12 3.27 -3.58 12.09
N ASP A 13 2.46 -3.22 11.08
CA ASP A 13 2.13 -4.09 9.95
C ASP A 13 3.25 -4.12 8.88
N VAL A 14 4.22 -3.21 8.93
CA VAL A 14 5.27 -3.01 7.89
C VAL A 14 5.97 -4.31 7.50
N ASN A 15 6.43 -5.08 8.49
CA ASN A 15 7.19 -6.30 8.20
C ASN A 15 6.31 -7.36 7.54
N ARG A 16 5.07 -7.52 8.02
CA ARG A 16 4.13 -8.48 7.46
C ARG A 16 3.69 -8.11 6.04
N CYS A 17 3.41 -6.83 5.79
CA CYS A 17 3.13 -6.34 4.45
C CYS A 17 4.32 -6.53 3.50
N TYR A 18 5.55 -6.32 3.97
CA TYR A 18 6.75 -6.58 3.14
C TYR A 18 6.91 -8.06 2.78
N GLU A 19 6.64 -8.96 3.72
CA GLU A 19 6.63 -10.40 3.43
C GLU A 19 5.59 -10.76 2.36
N ILE A 20 4.35 -10.26 2.50
CA ILE A 20 3.27 -10.51 1.54
C ILE A 20 3.63 -9.95 0.16
N GLU A 21 4.13 -8.71 0.09
CA GLU A 21 4.55 -8.07 -1.16
C GLU A 21 5.65 -8.90 -1.87
N THR A 22 6.65 -9.36 -1.12
CA THR A 22 7.77 -10.16 -1.65
C THR A 22 7.31 -11.54 -2.15
N LEU A 23 6.24 -12.09 -1.58
CA LEU A 23 5.64 -13.35 -2.03
C LEU A 23 4.75 -13.17 -3.25
N ALA A 24 4.15 -11.99 -3.41
CA ALA A 24 3.21 -11.68 -4.49
C ALA A 24 3.90 -11.18 -5.77
N TYR A 25 5.00 -10.44 -5.64
CA TYR A 25 5.73 -9.84 -6.74
C TYR A 25 7.21 -10.29 -6.76
N GLU A 26 7.75 -10.51 -7.96
CA GLU A 26 9.14 -10.96 -8.12
C GLU A 26 10.11 -9.79 -8.35
N GLY A 27 11.30 -9.88 -7.74
CA GLY A 27 12.42 -9.00 -8.03
C GLY A 27 12.11 -7.51 -7.82
N ASP A 28 12.37 -6.70 -8.84
CA ASP A 28 12.24 -5.23 -8.79
C ASP A 28 10.78 -4.75 -8.82
N GLU A 29 9.81 -5.64 -9.03
CA GLU A 29 8.38 -5.29 -8.99
C GLU A 29 7.85 -5.19 -7.55
N ALA A 30 8.45 -5.91 -6.60
CA ALA A 30 8.07 -5.84 -5.19
C ALA A 30 8.50 -4.50 -4.56
N ALA A 31 7.59 -3.85 -3.84
CA ALA A 31 7.95 -2.69 -3.05
C ALA A 31 8.95 -3.06 -1.94
N THR A 32 10.00 -2.25 -1.80
CA THR A 32 10.94 -2.41 -0.68
C THR A 32 10.26 -2.14 0.66
N ARG A 33 10.80 -2.72 1.72
CA ARG A 33 10.31 -2.49 3.09
C ARG A 33 10.26 -1.01 3.45
N GLU A 34 11.24 -0.22 3.02
CA GLU A 34 11.32 1.23 3.26
C GLU A 34 10.20 1.99 2.55
N LYS A 35 9.83 1.59 1.32
CA LYS A 35 8.71 2.17 0.59
C LYS A 35 7.39 1.87 1.29
N ILE A 36 7.19 0.63 1.74
CA ILE A 36 6.00 0.22 2.51
C ILE A 36 5.90 1.03 3.80
N ALA A 37 6.99 1.13 4.57
CA ALA A 37 7.03 1.92 5.80
C ALA A 37 6.68 3.40 5.54
N THR A 38 7.23 3.98 4.47
CA THR A 38 6.97 5.37 4.08
C THR A 38 5.50 5.58 3.73
N ARG A 39 4.88 4.67 2.97
CA ARG A 39 3.48 4.74 2.55
C ARG A 39 2.53 4.62 3.76
N ILE A 40 2.77 3.65 4.64
CA ILE A 40 1.99 3.47 5.87
C ILE A 40 2.10 4.70 6.78
N GLN A 41 3.29 5.29 6.91
CA GLN A 41 3.50 6.45 7.77
C GLN A 41 2.91 7.75 7.19
N ARG A 42 3.05 7.99 5.89
CA ARG A 42 2.65 9.25 5.25
C ARG A 42 1.17 9.28 4.85
N TYR A 43 0.63 8.14 4.40
CA TYR A 43 -0.74 8.06 3.89
C TYR A 43 -1.43 6.74 4.30
N PRO A 44 -1.66 6.52 5.61
CA PRO A 44 -2.34 5.32 6.10
C PRO A 44 -3.77 5.18 5.57
N GLN A 45 -4.43 6.28 5.17
CA GLN A 45 -5.76 6.25 4.57
C GLN A 45 -5.79 5.53 3.22
N GLY A 46 -4.66 5.56 2.49
CA GLY A 46 -4.48 4.81 1.24
C GLY A 46 -3.85 3.43 1.43
N PHE A 47 -3.65 2.97 2.66
CA PHE A 47 -3.04 1.66 2.94
C PHE A 47 -3.98 0.84 3.81
N ILE A 48 -4.75 -0.06 3.18
CA ILE A 48 -5.78 -0.87 3.85
C ILE A 48 -5.30 -2.31 3.95
N CYS A 49 -5.18 -2.83 5.17
CA CYS A 49 -4.90 -4.23 5.43
C CYS A 49 -6.20 -5.02 5.52
N MET A 50 -6.17 -6.25 4.99
CA MET A 50 -7.15 -7.29 5.28
C MET A 50 -6.58 -8.20 6.36
N GLU A 51 -7.29 -8.31 7.48
CA GLU A 51 -6.95 -9.17 8.61
C GLU A 51 -7.86 -10.39 8.62
N SER A 52 -7.28 -11.57 8.79
CA SER A 52 -7.98 -12.83 8.99
C SER A 52 -7.23 -13.63 10.05
N ASP A 53 -7.96 -14.19 11.02
CA ASP A 53 -7.39 -14.99 12.10
C ASP A 53 -6.25 -14.26 12.85
N ASP A 54 -6.48 -12.98 13.18
CA ASP A 54 -5.57 -12.06 13.87
C ASP A 54 -4.24 -11.78 13.13
N GLU A 55 -4.14 -12.13 11.84
CA GLU A 55 -2.99 -11.85 10.99
C GLU A 55 -3.37 -11.06 9.74
N VAL A 56 -2.47 -10.18 9.30
CA VAL A 56 -2.61 -9.52 7.99
C VAL A 56 -2.40 -10.58 6.91
N ALA A 57 -3.44 -10.77 6.09
CA ALA A 57 -3.50 -11.74 5.00
C ALA A 57 -3.31 -11.09 3.62
N GLY A 58 -3.50 -9.78 3.51
CA GLY A 58 -3.35 -9.02 2.27
C GLY A 58 -3.46 -7.52 2.52
N PHE A 59 -3.19 -6.71 1.50
CA PHE A 59 -3.36 -5.27 1.58
C PHE A 59 -3.61 -4.60 0.23
N ILE A 60 -4.12 -3.38 0.30
CA ILE A 60 -4.24 -2.45 -0.82
C ILE A 60 -3.39 -1.23 -0.50
N ASN A 61 -2.54 -0.82 -1.43
CA ASN A 61 -1.79 0.42 -1.34
C ASN A 61 -2.17 1.37 -2.48
N ALA A 62 -2.48 2.61 -2.12
CA ALA A 62 -2.91 3.66 -3.04
C ALA A 62 -2.23 4.99 -2.76
N GLY A 63 -2.22 5.85 -3.77
CA GLY A 63 -1.88 7.27 -3.68
C GLY A 63 -2.94 8.10 -4.39
N CYS A 64 -3.00 9.39 -4.09
CA CYS A 64 -3.93 10.34 -4.74
C CYS A 64 -3.18 11.37 -5.60
N ALA A 65 -3.77 11.74 -6.74
CA ALA A 65 -3.20 12.69 -7.71
C ALA A 65 -4.27 13.60 -8.33
N TRP A 66 -3.92 14.85 -8.64
CA TRP A 66 -4.80 15.78 -9.36
C TRP A 66 -4.95 15.38 -10.83
N GLU A 67 -3.85 14.98 -11.45
CA GLU A 67 -3.81 14.40 -12.80
C GLU A 67 -3.09 13.05 -12.73
N VAL A 68 -3.61 12.05 -13.42
CA VAL A 68 -3.05 10.69 -13.42
C VAL A 68 -2.26 10.46 -14.69
N VAL A 69 -0.94 10.37 -14.55
CA VAL A 69 -0.02 9.97 -15.62
C VAL A 69 0.62 8.64 -15.23
N MET A 70 0.03 7.53 -15.67
CA MET A 70 0.43 6.18 -15.25
C MET A 70 1.89 5.81 -15.59
N SER A 71 2.49 6.49 -16.57
CA SER A 71 3.89 6.28 -16.95
C SER A 71 4.90 7.01 -16.05
N ASP A 72 4.43 7.80 -15.08
CA ASP A 72 5.30 8.56 -14.19
C ASP A 72 5.75 7.73 -12.97
N GLU A 73 7.00 7.29 -12.99
CA GLU A 73 7.63 6.56 -11.88
C GLU A 73 7.72 7.40 -10.59
N ALA A 74 7.68 8.74 -10.66
CA ALA A 74 7.66 9.60 -9.48
C ALA A 74 6.40 9.38 -8.63
N PHE A 75 5.33 8.85 -9.22
CA PHE A 75 4.12 8.50 -8.50
C PHE A 75 4.32 7.34 -7.53
N LYS A 76 5.14 6.34 -7.89
CA LYS A 76 5.46 5.19 -7.02
C LYS A 76 6.20 5.58 -5.75
N GLU A 77 6.86 6.73 -5.77
CA GLU A 77 7.58 7.32 -4.64
C GLU A 77 6.73 8.33 -3.84
N LEU A 78 5.44 8.49 -4.18
CA LEU A 78 4.52 9.48 -3.60
C LEU A 78 5.02 10.94 -3.70
N VAL A 79 5.83 11.27 -4.71
CA VAL A 79 6.41 12.63 -4.84
C VAL A 79 5.37 13.66 -5.29
N VAL A 80 4.44 13.24 -6.14
CA VAL A 80 3.31 14.05 -6.67
C VAL A 80 1.99 13.75 -5.95
N HIS A 81 2.06 13.05 -4.81
CA HIS A 81 0.89 12.69 -4.04
C HIS A 81 0.29 13.88 -3.29
N ASP A 82 -1.03 14.04 -3.37
CA ASP A 82 -1.83 14.94 -2.54
C ASP A 82 -3.07 14.19 -2.03
N PRO A 83 -3.24 13.99 -0.71
CA PRO A 83 -4.37 13.25 -0.15
C PRO A 83 -5.74 13.91 -0.41
N ASP A 84 -5.77 15.20 -0.72
CA ASP A 84 -7.00 15.93 -1.06
C ASP A 84 -7.35 15.83 -2.56
N ALA A 85 -6.48 15.25 -3.38
CA ALA A 85 -6.72 15.11 -4.80
C ALA A 85 -7.80 14.04 -5.10
N PRO A 86 -8.62 14.25 -6.15
CA PRO A 86 -9.83 13.45 -6.36
C PRO A 86 -9.56 12.04 -6.94
N ASN A 87 -8.40 11.81 -7.57
CA ASN A 87 -8.12 10.54 -8.22
C ASN A 87 -7.27 9.63 -7.32
N ALA A 88 -7.83 8.51 -6.88
CA ALA A 88 -7.07 7.45 -6.23
C ALA A 88 -6.46 6.50 -7.27
N VAL A 89 -5.16 6.26 -7.15
CA VAL A 89 -4.39 5.33 -7.97
C VAL A 89 -3.98 4.16 -7.09
N ILE A 90 -4.45 2.97 -7.44
CA ILE A 90 -4.09 1.74 -6.76
C ILE A 90 -2.72 1.28 -7.29
N MET A 91 -1.73 1.26 -6.41
CA MET A 91 -0.35 0.91 -6.73
C MET A 91 -0.06 -0.57 -6.54
N SER A 92 -0.67 -1.21 -5.53
CA SER A 92 -0.51 -2.65 -5.25
C SER A 92 -1.79 -3.19 -4.60
N VAL A 93 -2.14 -4.44 -4.96
CA VAL A 93 -3.22 -5.24 -4.36
C VAL A 93 -2.73 -6.67 -4.25
N VAL A 94 -2.67 -7.19 -3.02
CA VAL A 94 -2.16 -8.53 -2.69
C VAL A 94 -2.99 -9.18 -1.61
#